data_AF-A0A0F6T8L3-F1
#
_entry.id   AF-A0A0F6T8L3-F1
#
_cell.length_a   1.000
_cell.length_b   1.000
_cell.length_c   1.000
_cell.angle_alpha   90.00
_cell.angle_beta   90.00
_cell.angle_gamma   90.00
#
_symmetry.space_group_name_H-M   'P 1'
#
loop_
_entity.id
_entity.type
_entity.pdbx_description
1 polymer ?
#
loop_
_entity_poly.entity_id
_entity_poly.type
_entity_poly.pdbx_seq_one_letter_code
_entity_poly.pdbx_strand_id
1 'polypeptide(L)'
;CTSRFGRRRPFIVAGAGLVTVAVFLIGYAADLGHSMGDQINKPPRTRAIAIFALGFWILDVANNTLQGPCRAFLADLSAGNAKKTRTANAFFSFFMAVGNVLGYAAGSYRDLYKMVPFTMTESCDLYCANLKTCFFLSITLLVLVTFVSLCYVTEKPWTPEPTAEGKASNVPFFGEIFGAFKELKRPMWMLLIVTALNWIAWFPFLLFDTDWMGREVYGGNSDATASATAKKLYNDGVRAGALGLMLNAIVLGFMSLGVEWVGRKMGGAKRLWGVVNFILAICLAMTVLVTKQAENHRRDHGGAKTGPPGNVTAGALTLFAVLGIPQAITFSIPFALASIFSSNSGAGQGLSLGVLNLAIVVPQMVVSVGGGPFDEIFGGGNIPAFVLGAIAAAVSGILALTVLPSPPPDAPAFKTGAMGFH
;
A
#
# COMPACT_ATOMS: atom_id res chain seq x y z
N CYS A 1 10.08 -10.12 -28.63
CA CYS A 1 9.16 -8.96 -28.75
C CYS A 1 9.52 -8.12 -29.98
N THR A 2 8.85 -8.31 -31.12
CA THR A 2 9.05 -7.56 -32.37
C THR A 2 7.89 -6.60 -32.68
N SER A 3 7.13 -6.19 -31.65
CA SER A 3 5.94 -5.35 -31.82
C SER A 3 6.27 -4.01 -32.47
N ARG A 4 5.47 -3.62 -33.48
CA ARG A 4 5.50 -2.28 -34.11
C ARG A 4 5.25 -1.13 -33.14
N PHE A 5 4.68 -1.45 -31.98
CA PHE A 5 4.38 -0.48 -30.93
C PHE A 5 5.55 -0.26 -29.97
N GLY A 6 6.73 -0.82 -30.21
CA GLY A 6 7.90 -0.67 -29.34
C GLY A 6 8.07 -1.84 -28.36
N ARG A 7 9.09 -1.74 -27.50
CA ARG A 7 9.48 -2.80 -26.56
C ARG A 7 8.61 -2.83 -25.30
N ARG A 8 8.27 -1.66 -24.73
CA ARG A 8 7.63 -1.53 -23.41
C ARG A 8 6.19 -1.05 -23.47
N ARG A 9 5.83 -0.24 -24.46
CA ARG A 9 4.45 0.27 -24.62
C ARG A 9 3.36 -0.83 -24.64
N PRO A 10 3.53 -2.00 -25.30
CA PRO A 10 2.52 -3.05 -25.25
C PRO A 10 2.22 -3.55 -23.83
N PHE A 11 3.24 -3.64 -22.98
CA PHE A 11 3.08 -4.06 -21.58
C PHE A 11 2.37 -2.99 -20.75
N ILE A 12 2.65 -1.71 -21.01
CA ILE A 12 1.95 -0.59 -20.36
C ILE A 12 0.47 -0.58 -20.77
N VAL A 13 0.16 -0.74 -22.05
CA VAL A 13 -1.23 -0.81 -22.54
C VAL A 13 -1.96 -2.03 -21.97
N ALA A 14 -1.33 -3.20 -21.99
CA ALA A 14 -1.91 -4.42 -21.43
C ALA A 14 -2.19 -4.26 -19.93
N GLY A 15 -1.23 -3.71 -19.17
CA GLY A 15 -1.41 -3.42 -17.75
C GLY A 15 -2.55 -2.42 -17.49
N ALA A 16 -2.66 -1.34 -18.26
CA ALA A 16 -3.73 -0.35 -18.12
C ALA A 16 -5.11 -0.94 -18.47
N GLY A 17 -5.16 -1.81 -19.48
CA GLY A 17 -6.36 -2.58 -19.82
C GLY A 17 -6.77 -3.53 -18.69
N LEU A 18 -5.81 -4.25 -18.10
CA LEU A 18 -6.07 -5.14 -16.96
C LEU A 18 -6.57 -4.36 -15.73
N VAL A 19 -5.99 -3.19 -15.42
CA VAL A 19 -6.51 -2.31 -14.34
C VAL A 19 -7.94 -1.88 -14.64
N THR A 20 -8.24 -1.51 -15.89
CA THR A 20 -9.60 -1.11 -16.30
C THR A 20 -10.60 -2.24 -16.07
N VAL A 21 -10.26 -3.46 -16.48
CA VAL A 21 -11.12 -4.65 -16.25
C VAL A 21 -11.27 -4.93 -14.75
N ALA A 22 -10.17 -4.93 -14.00
CA ALA A 22 -10.18 -5.21 -12.56
C ALA A 22 -11.07 -4.21 -11.79
N VAL A 23 -10.86 -2.92 -12.02
CA VAL A 23 -11.60 -1.85 -11.33
C VAL A 23 -13.08 -1.86 -11.73
N PHE A 24 -13.41 -2.20 -12.98
CA PHE A 24 -14.79 -2.41 -13.41
C PHE A 24 -15.46 -3.57 -12.65
N LEU A 25 -14.79 -4.72 -12.55
CA LEU A 25 -15.29 -5.89 -11.81
C LEU A 25 -15.51 -5.56 -10.33
N ILE A 26 -14.56 -4.86 -9.69
CA ILE A 26 -14.68 -4.44 -8.29
C ILE A 26 -15.85 -3.47 -8.11
N GLY A 27 -15.94 -2.44 -8.93
CA GLY A 27 -16.99 -1.41 -8.83
C GLY A 27 -18.40 -1.97 -9.06
N TYR A 28 -18.57 -2.88 -10.01
CA TYR A 28 -19.86 -3.47 -10.37
C TYR A 28 -20.09 -4.87 -9.77
N ALA A 29 -19.28 -5.28 -8.79
CA ALA A 29 -19.39 -6.62 -8.19
C ALA A 29 -20.80 -6.91 -7.66
N ALA A 30 -21.45 -5.92 -7.02
CA ALA A 30 -22.80 -6.07 -6.49
C ALA A 30 -23.86 -6.26 -7.60
N ASP A 31 -23.78 -5.51 -8.71
CA ASP A 31 -24.73 -5.60 -9.82
C ASP A 31 -24.54 -6.88 -10.63
N LEU A 32 -23.27 -7.25 -10.88
CA LEU A 32 -22.93 -8.48 -11.58
C LEU A 32 -23.30 -9.70 -10.72
N GLY A 33 -23.11 -9.63 -9.40
CA GLY A 33 -23.59 -10.68 -8.49
C GLY A 33 -25.11 -10.79 -8.53
N HIS A 34 -25.83 -9.66 -8.54
CA HIS A 34 -27.29 -9.64 -8.61
C HIS A 34 -27.83 -10.20 -9.93
N SER A 35 -27.27 -9.79 -11.09
CA SER A 35 -27.61 -10.38 -12.39
C SER A 35 -27.22 -11.85 -12.48
N MET A 36 -26.15 -12.22 -11.75
CA MET A 36 -25.71 -13.56 -11.36
C MET A 36 -26.80 -14.41 -10.71
N GLY A 37 -27.75 -13.76 -10.01
CA GLY A 37 -28.81 -14.34 -9.20
C GLY A 37 -28.59 -14.22 -7.69
N ASP A 38 -27.69 -13.35 -7.21
CA ASP A 38 -27.61 -13.00 -5.78
C ASP A 38 -28.87 -12.22 -5.37
N GLN A 39 -29.45 -12.59 -4.24
CA GLN A 39 -30.60 -11.89 -3.67
C GLN A 39 -30.12 -10.67 -2.88
N ILE A 40 -30.64 -9.48 -3.22
CA ILE A 40 -30.26 -8.20 -2.58
C ILE A 40 -30.44 -8.25 -1.05
N ASN A 41 -31.51 -8.90 -0.59
CA ASN A 41 -31.90 -8.93 0.82
C ASN A 41 -31.40 -10.15 1.61
N LYS A 42 -30.65 -11.08 0.97
CA LYS A 42 -30.21 -12.32 1.62
C LYS A 42 -28.68 -12.48 1.54
N PRO A 43 -27.94 -12.10 2.60
CA PRO A 43 -26.52 -12.43 2.71
C PRO A 43 -26.32 -13.93 2.97
N PRO A 44 -25.16 -14.52 2.61
CA PRO A 44 -24.04 -13.89 1.89
C PRO A 44 -24.30 -13.79 0.38
N ARG A 45 -23.84 -12.70 -0.25
CA ARG A 45 -23.88 -12.48 -1.70
C ARG A 45 -22.65 -13.15 -2.35
N THR A 46 -22.66 -14.48 -2.42
CA THR A 46 -21.48 -15.28 -2.77
C THR A 46 -20.92 -14.94 -4.15
N ARG A 47 -21.79 -14.67 -5.14
CA ARG A 47 -21.33 -14.35 -6.50
C ARG A 47 -20.68 -12.97 -6.56
N ALA A 48 -21.27 -11.97 -5.90
CA ALA A 48 -20.66 -10.65 -5.76
C ALA A 48 -19.28 -10.72 -5.08
N ILE A 49 -19.15 -11.50 -4.01
CA ILE A 49 -17.88 -11.70 -3.29
C ILE A 49 -16.83 -12.35 -4.22
N ALA A 50 -17.22 -13.38 -4.99
CA ALA A 50 -16.32 -14.05 -5.91
C ALA A 50 -15.82 -13.11 -7.04
N ILE A 51 -16.71 -12.28 -7.59
CA ILE A 51 -16.38 -11.29 -8.63
C ILE A 51 -15.44 -10.22 -8.06
N PHE A 52 -15.74 -9.72 -6.87
CA PHE A 52 -14.89 -8.75 -6.18
C PHE A 52 -13.49 -9.31 -5.93
N ALA A 53 -13.40 -10.54 -5.41
CA ALA A 53 -12.13 -11.21 -5.14
C ALA A 53 -11.31 -11.44 -6.43
N LEU A 54 -11.98 -11.87 -7.51
CA LEU A 54 -11.33 -12.01 -8.82
C LEU A 54 -10.82 -10.66 -9.34
N GLY A 55 -11.66 -9.61 -9.26
CA GLY A 55 -11.28 -8.26 -9.66
C GLY A 55 -10.08 -7.75 -8.87
N PHE A 56 -10.07 -7.95 -7.55
CA PHE A 56 -8.95 -7.58 -6.67
C PHE A 56 -7.66 -8.31 -7.06
N TRP A 57 -7.73 -9.62 -7.34
CA TRP A 57 -6.56 -10.38 -7.77
C TRP A 57 -6.01 -9.92 -9.13
N ILE A 58 -6.90 -9.63 -10.09
CA ILE A 58 -6.49 -9.05 -11.37
C ILE A 58 -5.87 -7.67 -11.15
N LEU A 59 -6.43 -6.86 -10.24
CA LEU A 59 -5.90 -5.53 -9.91
C LEU A 59 -4.44 -5.64 -9.46
N ASP A 60 -4.13 -6.54 -8.54
CA ASP A 60 -2.77 -6.76 -8.03
C ASP A 60 -1.79 -7.17 -9.14
N VAL A 61 -2.19 -8.10 -10.01
CA VAL A 61 -1.36 -8.52 -11.15
C VAL A 61 -1.16 -7.35 -12.12
N ALA A 62 -2.21 -6.61 -12.44
CA ALA A 62 -2.19 -5.49 -13.37
C ALA A 62 -1.27 -4.37 -12.90
N ASN A 63 -1.37 -4.06 -11.61
CA ASN A 63 -0.58 -3.08 -10.89
C ASN A 63 0.91 -3.40 -10.92
N ASN A 64 1.29 -4.62 -10.57
CA ASN A 64 2.68 -5.09 -10.67
C ASN A 64 3.18 -5.08 -12.14
N THR A 65 2.30 -5.42 -13.08
CA THR A 65 2.59 -5.41 -14.52
C THR A 65 2.75 -4.00 -15.08
N LEU A 66 2.13 -2.98 -14.49
CA LEU A 66 2.29 -1.57 -14.88
C LEU A 66 3.54 -0.94 -14.30
N GLN A 67 3.79 -1.12 -12.99
CA GLN A 67 4.86 -0.39 -12.30
C GLN A 67 6.25 -0.68 -12.89
N GLY A 68 6.57 -1.95 -13.15
CA GLY A 68 7.88 -2.37 -13.64
C GLY A 68 8.23 -1.77 -15.01
N PRO A 69 7.41 -2.02 -16.06
CA PRO A 69 7.60 -1.45 -17.38
C PRO A 69 7.60 0.08 -17.40
N CYS A 70 6.75 0.77 -16.63
CA CYS A 70 6.75 2.23 -16.55
C CYS A 70 8.07 2.78 -16.01
N ARG A 71 8.60 2.23 -14.91
CA ARG A 71 9.90 2.64 -14.35
C ARG A 71 11.03 2.37 -15.33
N ALA A 72 11.02 1.21 -15.95
CA ALA A 72 12.06 0.84 -16.89
C ALA A 72 11.98 1.65 -18.20
N PHE A 73 10.79 2.10 -18.60
CA PHE A 73 10.61 3.02 -19.72
C PHE A 73 11.17 4.42 -19.41
N LEU A 74 10.95 4.94 -18.20
CA LEU A 74 11.59 6.18 -17.75
C LEU A 74 13.12 6.09 -17.71
N ALA A 75 13.67 4.94 -17.30
CA ALA A 75 15.10 4.69 -17.32
C ALA A 75 15.66 4.67 -18.75
N ASP A 76 14.98 4.01 -19.69
CA ASP A 76 15.36 3.99 -21.11
C ASP A 76 15.36 5.40 -21.73
N LEU A 77 14.32 6.20 -21.45
CA LEU A 77 14.23 7.60 -21.90
C LEU A 77 15.33 8.49 -21.32
N SER A 78 15.91 8.09 -20.19
CA SER A 78 17.04 8.79 -19.58
C SER A 78 18.37 8.50 -20.30
N ALA A 79 18.42 7.51 -21.21
CA ALA A 79 19.56 7.16 -22.05
C ALA A 79 20.89 7.04 -21.28
N GLY A 80 20.87 6.38 -20.11
CA GLY A 80 22.04 6.20 -19.25
C GLY A 80 22.51 7.45 -18.50
N ASN A 81 21.86 8.60 -18.68
CA ASN A 81 22.21 9.82 -17.95
C ASN A 81 21.65 9.78 -16.52
N ALA A 82 22.54 9.56 -15.55
CA ALA A 82 22.21 9.45 -14.14
C ALA A 82 21.44 10.66 -13.57
N LYS A 83 21.66 11.88 -14.10
CA LYS A 83 20.92 13.08 -13.68
C LYS A 83 19.47 13.00 -14.17
N LYS A 84 19.25 12.64 -15.44
CA LYS A 84 17.90 12.47 -16.01
C LYS A 84 17.14 11.33 -15.32
N THR A 85 17.80 10.19 -15.07
CA THR A 85 17.19 9.06 -14.35
C THR A 85 16.75 9.46 -12.93
N ARG A 86 17.57 10.27 -12.23
CA ARG A 86 17.20 10.78 -10.91
C ARG A 86 15.97 11.69 -10.98
N THR A 87 15.94 12.62 -11.93
CA THR A 87 14.77 13.49 -12.14
C THR A 87 13.53 12.70 -12.49
N ALA A 88 13.63 11.71 -13.39
CA ALA A 88 12.51 10.86 -13.78
C ALA A 88 11.93 10.06 -12.59
N ASN A 89 12.80 9.46 -11.77
CA ASN A 89 12.38 8.75 -10.56
C ASN A 89 11.75 9.69 -9.51
N ALA A 90 12.22 10.93 -9.41
CA ALA A 90 11.61 11.94 -8.54
C ALA A 90 10.19 12.29 -8.99
N PHE A 91 9.97 12.53 -10.29
CA PHE A 91 8.63 12.76 -10.85
C PHE A 91 7.71 11.56 -10.70
N PHE A 92 8.21 10.34 -10.92
CA PHE A 92 7.46 9.11 -10.69
C PHE A 92 6.96 9.04 -9.24
N SER A 93 7.86 9.29 -8.29
CA SER A 93 7.55 9.31 -6.85
C SER A 93 6.52 10.39 -6.48
N PHE A 94 6.67 11.58 -7.05
CA PHE A 94 5.77 12.71 -6.83
C PHE A 94 4.35 12.40 -7.32
N PHE A 95 4.19 11.90 -8.55
CA PHE A 95 2.87 11.57 -9.10
C PHE A 95 2.21 10.39 -8.40
N MET A 96 2.99 9.43 -7.88
CA MET A 96 2.47 8.39 -6.99
C MET A 96 1.86 9.01 -5.71
N ALA A 97 2.54 9.97 -5.08
CA ALA A 97 2.00 10.66 -3.90
C ALA A 97 0.73 11.46 -4.23
N VAL A 98 0.71 12.16 -5.37
CA VAL A 98 -0.49 12.87 -5.85
C VAL A 98 -1.64 11.88 -6.06
N GLY A 99 -1.39 10.73 -6.68
CA GLY A 99 -2.39 9.67 -6.88
C GLY A 99 -2.99 9.18 -5.56
N ASN A 100 -2.16 8.90 -4.56
CA ASN A 100 -2.62 8.49 -3.23
C ASN A 100 -3.50 9.56 -2.57
N VAL A 101 -3.06 10.83 -2.59
CA VAL A 101 -3.84 11.94 -2.02
C VAL A 101 -5.19 12.08 -2.72
N LEU A 102 -5.22 12.06 -4.06
CA LEU A 102 -6.45 12.16 -4.83
C LEU A 102 -7.40 10.97 -4.58
N GLY A 103 -6.86 9.75 -4.50
CA GLY A 103 -7.64 8.54 -4.20
C GLY A 103 -8.29 8.59 -2.82
N TYR A 104 -7.50 8.92 -1.78
CA TYR A 104 -8.02 9.06 -0.42
C TYR A 104 -8.99 10.23 -0.28
N ALA A 105 -8.71 11.37 -0.94
CA ALA A 105 -9.64 12.51 -1.00
C ALA A 105 -10.98 12.12 -1.64
N ALA A 106 -10.96 11.41 -2.76
CA ALA A 106 -12.16 10.93 -3.43
C ALA A 106 -12.96 9.95 -2.55
N GLY A 107 -12.29 9.04 -1.82
CA GLY A 107 -12.92 8.14 -0.85
C GLY A 107 -13.53 8.85 0.36
N SER A 108 -12.99 10.01 0.75
CA SER A 108 -13.52 10.82 1.86
C SER A 108 -14.78 11.63 1.47
N TYR A 109 -14.99 11.88 0.16
CA TYR A 109 -16.06 12.73 -0.32
C TYR A 109 -17.42 12.01 -0.31
N ARG A 110 -18.48 12.70 0.11
CA ARG A 110 -19.79 12.08 0.39
C ARG A 110 -20.72 11.93 -0.81
N ASP A 111 -20.56 12.83 -1.77
CA ASP A 111 -21.55 13.10 -2.82
C ASP A 111 -20.96 12.96 -4.24
N LEU A 112 -19.89 12.17 -4.38
CA LEU A 112 -19.20 11.97 -5.65
C LEU A 112 -20.13 11.37 -6.71
N TYR A 113 -21.02 10.46 -6.29
CA TYR A 113 -22.04 9.84 -7.15
C TYR A 113 -22.97 10.84 -7.87
N LYS A 114 -23.12 12.07 -7.36
CA LYS A 114 -23.93 13.11 -8.01
C LYS A 114 -23.32 13.59 -9.33
N MET A 115 -22.01 13.48 -9.51
CA MET A 115 -21.34 13.82 -10.77
C MET A 115 -21.68 12.81 -11.87
N VAL A 116 -21.95 11.56 -11.49
CA VAL A 116 -22.18 10.44 -12.42
C VAL A 116 -23.38 9.63 -11.94
N PRO A 117 -24.62 10.16 -12.08
CA PRO A 117 -25.81 9.61 -11.43
C PRO A 117 -26.16 8.16 -11.83
N PHE A 118 -25.72 7.71 -13.01
CA PHE A 118 -25.96 6.34 -13.48
C PHE A 118 -25.25 5.26 -12.65
N THR A 119 -24.33 5.64 -11.77
CA THR A 119 -23.62 4.71 -10.89
C THR A 119 -24.49 4.15 -9.76
N MET A 120 -25.59 4.83 -9.43
CA MET A 120 -26.57 4.36 -8.44
C MET A 120 -27.52 3.34 -9.07
N THR A 121 -27.64 2.17 -8.44
CA THR A 121 -28.47 1.06 -8.92
C THR A 121 -29.23 0.43 -7.76
N GLU A 122 -30.25 -0.39 -8.03
CA GLU A 122 -31.03 -1.04 -6.95
C GLU A 122 -30.17 -1.96 -6.07
N SER A 123 -29.09 -2.52 -6.61
CA SER A 123 -28.18 -3.45 -5.91
C SER A 123 -27.08 -2.76 -5.10
N CYS A 124 -26.91 -1.45 -5.29
CA CYS A 124 -25.75 -0.68 -4.85
C CYS A 124 -26.21 0.56 -4.07
N ASP A 125 -25.86 0.60 -2.79
CA ASP A 125 -26.18 1.73 -1.93
C ASP A 125 -25.38 3.00 -2.28
N LEU A 126 -25.66 4.09 -1.57
CA LEU A 126 -24.99 5.38 -1.75
C LEU A 126 -23.46 5.26 -1.68
N TYR A 127 -22.94 4.39 -0.82
CA TYR A 127 -21.50 4.23 -0.62
C TYR A 127 -20.88 3.48 -1.80
N CYS A 128 -21.49 2.36 -2.19
CA CYS A 128 -21.13 1.62 -3.39
C CYS A 128 -21.18 2.52 -4.64
N ALA A 129 -22.17 3.41 -4.77
CA ALA A 129 -22.27 4.34 -5.90
C ALA A 129 -21.14 5.39 -5.91
N ASN A 130 -20.74 5.89 -4.74
CA ASN A 130 -19.58 6.77 -4.61
C ASN A 130 -18.28 6.05 -5.00
N LEU A 131 -18.08 4.81 -4.54
CA LEU A 131 -16.93 3.99 -4.93
C LEU A 131 -16.89 3.73 -6.44
N LYS A 132 -18.02 3.33 -7.04
CA LYS A 132 -18.15 3.19 -8.51
C LYS A 132 -17.75 4.46 -9.24
N THR A 133 -18.21 5.61 -8.77
CA THR A 133 -17.88 6.90 -9.39
C THR A 133 -16.39 7.20 -9.28
N CYS A 134 -15.79 6.96 -8.11
CA CYS A 134 -14.34 7.11 -7.91
C CYS A 134 -13.56 6.22 -8.89
N PHE A 135 -13.95 4.96 -9.01
CA PHE A 135 -13.35 4.01 -9.95
C PHE A 135 -13.51 4.42 -11.41
N PHE A 136 -14.68 4.93 -11.80
CA PHE A 136 -14.92 5.43 -13.15
C PHE A 136 -14.03 6.64 -13.50
N LEU A 137 -13.90 7.60 -12.57
CA LEU A 137 -13.00 8.73 -12.72
C LEU A 137 -11.53 8.27 -12.83
N SER A 138 -11.12 7.31 -12.00
CA SER A 138 -9.78 6.73 -12.02
C SER A 138 -9.46 6.03 -13.35
N ILE A 139 -10.38 5.20 -13.87
CA ILE A 139 -10.20 4.53 -15.17
C ILE A 139 -10.09 5.56 -16.30
N THR A 140 -10.97 6.58 -16.29
CA THR A 140 -10.99 7.62 -17.32
C THR A 140 -9.66 8.40 -17.33
N LEU A 141 -9.15 8.77 -16.16
CA LEU A 141 -7.85 9.41 -16.01
C LEU A 141 -6.71 8.49 -16.49
N LEU A 142 -6.72 7.21 -16.10
CA LEU A 142 -5.70 6.24 -16.50
C LEU A 142 -5.66 6.06 -18.03
N VAL A 143 -6.81 5.88 -18.66
CA VAL A 143 -6.92 5.72 -20.12
C VAL A 143 -6.46 6.99 -20.83
N LEU A 144 -6.89 8.16 -20.37
CA LEU A 144 -6.49 9.45 -20.95
C LEU A 144 -4.97 9.66 -20.87
N VAL A 145 -4.38 9.48 -19.68
CA VAL A 145 -2.94 9.68 -19.48
C VAL A 145 -2.13 8.64 -20.25
N THR A 146 -2.59 7.38 -20.29
CA THR A 146 -1.94 6.33 -21.08
C THR A 146 -1.99 6.66 -22.56
N PHE A 147 -3.15 7.09 -23.08
CA PHE A 147 -3.31 7.50 -24.47
C PHE A 147 -2.37 8.67 -24.84
N VAL A 148 -2.37 9.74 -24.05
CA VAL A 148 -1.46 10.88 -24.22
C VAL A 148 -0.01 10.40 -24.20
N SER A 149 0.37 9.57 -23.23
CA SER A 149 1.74 9.03 -23.14
C SER A 149 2.14 8.23 -24.38
N LEU A 150 1.21 7.49 -25.01
CA LEU A 150 1.51 6.70 -26.21
C LEU A 150 1.62 7.56 -27.47
N CYS A 151 0.85 8.66 -27.54
CA CYS A 151 0.90 9.60 -28.65
C CYS A 151 2.20 10.43 -28.66
N TYR A 152 2.63 10.95 -27.50
CA TYR A 152 3.83 11.80 -27.40
C TYR A 152 5.14 11.01 -27.20
N VAL A 153 5.02 9.83 -26.59
CA VAL A 153 6.02 8.85 -26.12
C VAL A 153 6.96 8.11 -27.06
N THR A 154 7.52 8.62 -28.16
CA THR A 154 8.12 7.74 -29.20
C THR A 154 9.10 6.69 -28.66
N GLU A 155 8.81 5.40 -28.90
CA GLU A 155 9.64 4.27 -28.47
C GLU A 155 10.26 3.57 -29.68
N LYS A 156 11.55 3.24 -29.59
CA LYS A 156 12.22 2.44 -30.62
C LYS A 156 11.84 0.96 -30.47
N PRO A 157 11.53 0.24 -31.56
CA PRO A 157 11.37 -1.21 -31.54
C PRO A 157 12.61 -1.90 -30.97
N TRP A 158 12.41 -3.05 -30.32
CA TRP A 158 13.53 -3.85 -29.85
C TRP A 158 14.33 -4.38 -31.04
N THR A 159 15.58 -3.95 -31.16
CA THR A 159 16.58 -4.55 -32.05
C THR A 159 17.40 -5.54 -31.22
N PRO A 160 17.58 -6.80 -31.66
CA PRO A 160 18.54 -7.68 -31.02
C PRO A 160 19.92 -7.04 -31.12
N GLU A 161 20.58 -6.79 -30.00
CA GLU A 161 22.03 -6.54 -30.01
C GLU A 161 22.73 -7.87 -30.35
N PRO A 162 23.77 -7.87 -31.20
CA PRO A 162 24.63 -9.02 -31.36
C PRO A 162 25.54 -9.10 -30.13
N THR A 163 25.03 -9.57 -29.00
CA THR A 163 25.88 -9.86 -27.84
C THR A 163 26.30 -11.31 -27.85
N ALA A 164 27.63 -11.47 -27.75
CA ALA A 164 28.36 -12.70 -27.53
C ALA A 164 27.66 -13.63 -26.53
N GLU A 165 27.81 -14.92 -26.81
CA GLU A 165 27.38 -16.10 -26.07
C GLU A 165 27.41 -15.95 -24.54
N GLY A 166 26.36 -15.38 -23.97
CA GLY A 166 26.08 -15.42 -22.54
C GLY A 166 25.09 -16.54 -22.28
N LYS A 167 25.57 -17.67 -21.74
CA LYS A 167 24.75 -18.83 -21.33
C LYS A 167 23.52 -18.35 -20.56
N ALA A 168 22.34 -18.51 -21.16
CA ALA A 168 21.09 -18.43 -20.42
C ALA A 168 21.14 -19.52 -19.32
N SER A 169 21.17 -19.12 -18.06
CA SER A 169 21.11 -20.07 -16.96
C SER A 169 19.73 -20.76 -16.99
N ASN A 170 19.73 -22.05 -17.30
CA ASN A 170 18.51 -22.89 -17.33
C ASN A 170 17.98 -23.23 -15.92
N VAL A 171 18.37 -22.47 -14.89
CA VAL A 171 17.89 -22.72 -13.53
C VAL A 171 16.48 -22.15 -13.41
N PRO A 172 15.50 -22.91 -12.90
CA PRO A 172 14.19 -22.36 -12.58
C PRO A 172 14.36 -21.17 -11.62
N PHE A 173 13.61 -20.09 -11.85
CA PHE A 173 13.63 -18.86 -11.04
C PHE A 173 13.65 -19.11 -9.52
N PHE A 174 12.93 -20.14 -9.04
CA PHE A 174 12.94 -20.54 -7.64
C PHE A 174 14.28 -21.11 -7.16
N GLY A 175 15.00 -21.88 -7.99
CA GLY A 175 16.33 -22.39 -7.67
C GLY A 175 17.37 -21.28 -7.50
N GLU A 176 17.26 -20.21 -8.29
CA GLU A 176 18.11 -19.02 -8.15
C GLU A 176 17.82 -18.25 -6.86
N ILE A 177 16.54 -18.13 -6.46
CA ILE A 177 16.15 -17.51 -5.18
C ILE A 177 16.66 -18.32 -3.98
N PHE A 178 16.46 -19.65 -3.97
CA PHE A 178 16.95 -20.50 -2.89
C PHE A 178 18.48 -20.52 -2.81
N GLY A 179 19.17 -20.47 -3.95
CA GLY A 179 20.61 -20.25 -4.00
C GLY A 179 21.01 -18.91 -3.40
N ALA A 180 20.27 -17.83 -3.71
CA ALA A 180 20.50 -16.50 -3.17
C ALA A 180 20.50 -16.47 -1.65
N PHE A 181 19.52 -17.11 -1.01
CA PHE A 181 19.40 -17.17 0.45
C PHE A 181 20.63 -17.77 1.12
N LYS A 182 21.27 -18.75 0.48
CA LYS A 182 22.50 -19.39 1.00
C LYS A 182 23.72 -18.47 0.91
N GLU A 183 23.76 -17.59 -0.08
CA GLU A 183 24.86 -16.66 -0.33
C GLU A 183 24.73 -15.33 0.44
N LEU A 184 23.64 -15.13 1.19
CA LEU A 184 23.42 -13.89 1.94
C LEU A 184 24.34 -13.75 3.14
N LYS A 185 25.09 -12.65 3.18
CA LYS A 185 25.91 -12.26 4.32
C LYS A 185 25.04 -11.87 5.53
N ARG A 186 25.59 -12.01 6.74
CA ARG A 186 24.92 -11.67 8.02
C ARG A 186 24.20 -10.30 8.02
N PRO A 187 24.77 -9.18 7.50
CA PRO A 187 24.07 -7.91 7.39
C PRO A 187 22.72 -7.97 6.67
N MET A 188 22.63 -8.75 5.60
CA MET A 188 21.40 -8.90 4.83
C MET A 188 20.36 -9.71 5.60
N TRP A 189 20.76 -10.81 6.26
CA TRP A 189 19.84 -11.57 7.12
C TRP A 189 19.23 -10.73 8.24
N MET A 190 20.05 -9.91 8.89
CA MET A 190 19.60 -8.98 9.93
C MET A 190 18.61 -7.95 9.36
N LEU A 191 18.88 -7.43 8.16
CA LEU A 191 17.96 -6.54 7.45
C LEU A 191 16.62 -7.21 7.13
N LEU A 192 16.63 -8.46 6.67
CA LEU A 192 15.40 -9.21 6.35
C LEU A 192 14.54 -9.42 7.60
N ILE A 193 15.14 -9.79 8.73
CA ILE A 193 14.41 -10.00 10.00
C ILE A 193 13.76 -8.70 10.48
N VAL A 194 14.51 -7.59 10.50
CA VAL A 194 13.99 -6.28 10.92
C VAL A 194 12.86 -5.83 9.99
N THR A 195 13.04 -6.04 8.67
CA THR A 195 12.02 -5.74 7.67
C THR A 195 10.76 -6.57 7.89
N ALA A 196 10.90 -7.88 8.10
CA ALA A 196 9.76 -8.76 8.32
C ALA A 196 8.96 -8.39 9.56
N LEU A 197 9.62 -8.13 10.69
CA LEU A 197 8.94 -7.68 11.91
C LEU A 197 8.27 -6.31 11.73
N ASN A 198 8.90 -5.39 11.01
CA ASN A 198 8.30 -4.09 10.71
C ASN A 198 7.02 -4.24 9.87
N TRP A 199 7.00 -5.17 8.93
CA TRP A 199 5.80 -5.43 8.12
C TRP A 199 4.71 -6.19 8.87
N ILE A 200 5.06 -7.08 9.82
CA ILE A 200 4.08 -7.62 10.78
C ILE A 200 3.40 -6.47 11.56
N ALA A 201 4.13 -5.38 11.85
CA ALA A 201 3.53 -4.22 12.50
C ALA A 201 2.59 -3.40 11.62
N TRP A 202 2.94 -3.24 10.34
CA TRP A 202 2.16 -2.43 9.40
C TRP A 202 0.90 -3.12 8.90
N PHE A 203 0.94 -4.42 8.63
CA PHE A 203 -0.18 -5.11 7.97
C PHE A 203 -1.51 -5.04 8.71
N PRO A 204 -1.59 -5.19 10.05
CA PRO A 204 -2.83 -5.01 10.77
C PRO A 204 -3.44 -3.64 10.49
N PHE A 205 -2.64 -2.58 10.60
CA PHE A 205 -3.09 -1.22 10.34
C PHE A 205 -3.53 -1.04 8.88
N LEU A 206 -2.72 -1.47 7.91
CA LEU A 206 -3.05 -1.31 6.49
C LEU A 206 -4.32 -2.07 6.06
N LEU A 207 -4.66 -3.17 6.74
CA LEU A 207 -5.85 -3.97 6.42
C LEU A 207 -7.09 -3.46 7.15
N PHE A 208 -6.94 -2.92 8.36
CA PHE A 208 -8.05 -2.68 9.27
C PHE A 208 -8.20 -1.24 9.75
N ASP A 209 -7.40 -0.28 9.29
CA ASP A 209 -7.44 1.11 9.75
C ASP A 209 -8.79 1.83 9.52
N THR A 210 -9.37 1.69 8.34
CA THR A 210 -10.64 2.30 7.97
C THR A 210 -11.83 1.56 8.58
N ASP A 211 -11.74 0.24 8.71
CA ASP A 211 -12.71 -0.56 9.49
C ASP A 211 -12.67 -0.15 10.97
N TRP A 212 -11.47 0.01 11.54
CA TRP A 212 -11.25 0.50 12.90
C TRP A 212 -11.90 1.87 13.12
N MET A 213 -11.75 2.78 12.17
CA MET A 213 -12.39 4.09 12.23
C MET A 213 -13.92 3.98 12.16
N GLY A 214 -14.45 3.07 11.35
CA GLY A 214 -15.88 2.80 11.20
C GLY A 214 -16.53 2.14 12.41
N ARG A 215 -15.95 1.05 12.89
CA ARG A 215 -16.52 0.16 13.92
C ARG A 215 -16.13 0.61 15.33
N GLU A 216 -14.86 0.82 15.61
CA GLU A 216 -14.38 1.12 16.97
C GLU A 216 -14.44 2.60 17.32
N VAL A 217 -14.07 3.50 16.40
CA VAL A 217 -14.09 4.95 16.67
C VAL A 217 -15.49 5.51 16.51
N TYR A 218 -16.16 5.22 15.38
CA TYR A 218 -17.52 5.73 15.13
C TYR A 218 -18.64 4.89 15.74
N GLY A 219 -18.35 3.67 16.21
CA GLY A 219 -19.36 2.78 16.81
C GLY A 219 -20.35 2.22 15.79
N GLY A 220 -20.00 2.23 14.50
CA GLY A 220 -20.85 1.73 13.44
C GLY A 220 -20.82 0.20 13.31
N ASN A 221 -21.72 -0.32 12.49
CA ASN A 221 -21.70 -1.73 12.10
C ASN A 221 -22.05 -1.89 10.60
N SER A 222 -21.23 -2.64 9.88
CA SER A 222 -21.39 -2.98 8.46
C SER A 222 -22.23 -4.24 8.22
N ASP A 223 -22.62 -4.97 9.28
CA ASP A 223 -23.40 -6.20 9.18
C ASP A 223 -24.72 -6.00 8.43
N ALA A 224 -25.13 -7.00 7.66
CA ALA A 224 -26.34 -6.94 6.87
C ALA A 224 -27.61 -6.66 7.72
N THR A 225 -27.65 -7.18 8.94
CA THR A 225 -28.74 -7.03 9.92
C THR A 225 -28.66 -5.73 10.74
N ALA A 226 -27.58 -4.95 10.58
CA ALA A 226 -27.41 -3.70 11.32
C ALA A 226 -28.44 -2.64 10.92
N SER A 227 -28.82 -1.80 11.88
CA SER A 227 -29.74 -0.68 11.66
C SER A 227 -29.16 0.33 10.66
N ALA A 228 -30.04 1.08 10.00
CA ALA A 228 -29.63 2.14 9.06
C ALA A 228 -28.68 3.16 9.72
N THR A 229 -28.92 3.48 11.00
CA THR A 229 -28.05 4.37 11.79
C THR A 229 -26.66 3.77 12.01
N ALA A 230 -26.56 2.49 12.36
CA ALA A 230 -25.28 1.82 12.58
C ALA A 230 -24.45 1.73 11.27
N LYS A 231 -25.10 1.42 10.15
CA LYS A 231 -24.45 1.42 8.82
C LYS A 231 -23.99 2.82 8.42
N LYS A 232 -24.81 3.85 8.69
CA LYS A 232 -24.44 5.24 8.45
C LYS A 232 -23.21 5.66 9.25
N LEU A 233 -23.17 5.34 10.56
CA LEU A 233 -22.01 5.64 11.41
C LEU A 233 -20.74 4.93 10.94
N TYR A 234 -20.86 3.66 10.54
CA TYR A 234 -19.75 2.90 9.98
C TYR A 234 -19.20 3.60 8.73
N ASN A 235 -20.08 3.95 7.79
CA ASN A 235 -19.70 4.63 6.56
C ASN A 235 -19.11 6.03 6.81
N ASP A 236 -19.62 6.77 7.80
CA ASP A 236 -19.05 8.06 8.21
C ASP A 236 -17.65 7.90 8.82
N GLY A 237 -17.42 6.83 9.58
CA GLY A 237 -16.10 6.50 10.12
C GLY A 237 -15.12 6.06 9.04
N VAL A 238 -15.53 5.20 8.10
CA VAL A 238 -14.69 4.79 6.95
C VAL A 238 -14.25 6.01 6.13
N ARG A 239 -15.16 6.98 5.90
CA ARG A 239 -14.82 8.24 5.21
C ARG A 239 -13.85 9.11 6.00
N ALA A 240 -14.02 9.19 7.33
CA ALA A 240 -13.06 9.87 8.19
C ALA A 240 -11.70 9.15 8.20
N GLY A 241 -11.68 7.82 8.10
CA GLY A 241 -10.46 7.02 7.93
C GLY A 241 -9.76 7.34 6.61
N ALA A 242 -10.51 7.43 5.50
CA ALA A 242 -9.98 7.87 4.21
C ALA A 242 -9.39 9.30 4.28
N LEU A 243 -10.03 10.22 5.01
CA LEU A 243 -9.45 11.53 5.29
C LEU A 243 -8.14 11.41 6.09
N GLY A 244 -8.09 10.53 7.09
CA GLY A 244 -6.87 10.20 7.82
C GLY A 244 -5.75 9.71 6.90
N LEU A 245 -6.04 8.77 6.01
CA LEU A 245 -5.10 8.26 5.00
C LEU A 245 -4.62 9.35 4.02
N MET A 246 -5.49 10.30 3.68
CA MET A 246 -5.08 11.48 2.90
C MET A 246 -4.05 12.32 3.66
N LEU A 247 -4.27 12.60 4.95
CA LEU A 247 -3.32 13.33 5.79
C LEU A 247 -2.01 12.55 5.97
N ASN A 248 -2.11 11.23 6.16
CA ASN A 248 -0.97 10.33 6.18
C ASN A 248 -0.13 10.46 4.89
N ALA A 249 -0.75 10.37 3.71
CA ALA A 249 -0.07 10.47 2.43
C ALA A 249 0.65 11.81 2.23
N ILE A 250 0.05 12.91 2.71
CA ILE A 250 0.68 14.24 2.70
C ILE A 250 1.94 14.24 3.57
N VAL A 251 1.85 13.79 4.82
CA VAL A 251 2.99 13.72 5.74
C VAL A 251 4.09 12.80 5.21
N LEU A 252 3.70 11.64 4.67
CA LEU A 252 4.60 10.70 4.00
C LEU A 252 5.35 11.37 2.85
N GLY A 253 4.65 12.12 1.99
CA GLY A 253 5.25 12.84 0.88
C GLY A 253 6.31 13.85 1.31
N PHE A 254 6.00 14.67 2.32
CA PHE A 254 6.97 15.62 2.89
C PHE A 254 8.14 14.91 3.56
N MET A 255 7.88 13.87 4.36
CA MET A 255 8.92 13.11 5.03
C MET A 255 9.84 12.41 4.03
N SER A 256 9.31 11.93 2.91
CA SER A 256 10.06 11.30 1.82
C SER A 256 11.11 12.25 1.22
N LEU A 257 10.79 13.54 1.07
CA LEU A 257 11.76 14.54 0.61
C LEU A 257 12.84 14.83 1.67
N GLY A 258 12.51 14.66 2.95
CA GLY A 258 13.39 14.93 4.09
C GLY A 258 14.25 13.75 4.56
N VAL A 259 14.04 12.53 4.07
CA VAL A 259 14.67 11.30 4.61
C VAL A 259 16.19 11.40 4.70
N GLU A 260 16.86 11.91 3.67
CA GLU A 260 18.32 12.02 3.66
C GLU A 260 18.82 13.05 4.68
N TRP A 261 18.17 14.20 4.77
CA TRP A 261 18.53 15.25 5.71
C TRP A 261 18.31 14.81 7.16
N VAL A 262 17.15 14.24 7.46
CA VAL A 262 16.84 13.70 8.79
C VAL A 262 17.77 12.54 9.14
N GLY A 263 18.02 11.64 8.19
CA GLY A 263 18.93 10.50 8.36
C GLY A 263 20.35 10.91 8.71
N ARG A 264 20.90 11.94 8.05
CA ARG A 264 22.21 12.50 8.41
C ARG A 264 22.19 13.11 9.81
N LYS A 265 21.18 13.91 10.13
CA LYS A 265 21.06 14.57 11.45
C LYS A 265 20.89 13.58 12.61
N MET A 266 20.24 12.44 12.36
CA MET A 266 20.04 11.38 13.36
C MET A 266 21.21 10.40 13.48
N GLY A 267 22.31 10.62 12.76
CA GLY A 267 23.50 9.78 12.82
C GLY A 267 23.39 8.48 12.03
N GLY A 268 22.61 8.48 10.93
CA GLY A 268 22.53 7.40 9.95
C GLY A 268 21.17 6.69 9.89
N ALA A 269 20.95 5.94 8.80
CA ALA A 269 19.67 5.25 8.56
C ALA A 269 19.30 4.22 9.61
N LYS A 270 20.29 3.57 10.23
CA LYS A 270 20.05 2.63 11.33
C LYS A 270 19.28 3.29 12.47
N ARG A 271 19.77 4.44 12.95
CA ARG A 271 19.17 5.18 14.06
C ARG A 271 17.83 5.76 13.67
N LEU A 272 17.74 6.35 12.47
CA LEU A 272 16.48 6.86 11.93
C LEU A 272 15.41 5.76 11.89
N TRP A 273 15.72 4.59 11.31
CA TRP A 273 14.76 3.48 11.21
C TRP A 273 14.32 2.97 12.57
N GLY A 274 15.26 2.79 13.52
CA GLY A 274 14.93 2.37 14.87
C GLY A 274 13.99 3.36 15.58
N VAL A 275 14.27 4.66 15.51
CA VAL A 275 13.44 5.70 16.14
C VAL A 275 12.04 5.74 15.54
N VAL A 276 11.89 5.68 14.22
CA VAL A 276 10.55 5.71 13.61
C VAL A 276 9.74 4.45 13.89
N ASN A 277 10.38 3.29 14.10
CA ASN A 277 9.66 2.09 14.53
C ASN A 277 9.10 2.24 15.95
N PHE A 278 9.75 3.00 16.84
CA PHE A 278 9.14 3.37 18.11
C PHE A 278 7.98 4.34 17.94
N ILE A 279 8.06 5.29 16.99
CA ILE A 279 6.92 6.16 16.65
C ILE A 279 5.74 5.31 16.16
N LEU A 280 5.98 4.34 15.28
CA LEU A 280 4.98 3.38 14.82
C LEU A 280 4.37 2.61 16.01
N ALA A 281 5.19 2.06 16.89
CA ALA A 281 4.73 1.33 18.08
C ALA A 281 3.83 2.20 18.98
N ILE A 282 4.23 3.45 19.23
CA ILE A 282 3.46 4.40 20.03
C ILE A 282 2.13 4.70 19.33
N CYS A 283 2.14 5.03 18.04
CA CYS A 283 0.91 5.33 17.30
C CYS A 283 -0.07 4.15 17.31
N LEU A 284 0.42 2.92 17.09
CA LEU A 284 -0.42 1.72 17.15
C LEU A 284 -0.95 1.48 18.56
N ALA A 285 -0.16 1.68 19.61
CA ALA A 285 -0.65 1.59 20.99
C ALA A 285 -1.69 2.67 21.32
N MET A 286 -1.54 3.89 20.79
CA MET A 286 -2.48 4.99 21.00
C MET A 286 -3.86 4.73 20.39
N THR A 287 -3.99 3.83 19.42
CA THR A 287 -5.30 3.40 18.89
C THR A 287 -6.19 2.80 20.00
N VAL A 288 -5.59 2.14 21.00
CA VAL A 288 -6.29 1.63 22.19
C VAL A 288 -6.91 2.78 22.98
N LEU A 289 -6.15 3.87 23.18
CA LEU A 289 -6.63 5.03 23.94
C LEU A 289 -7.76 5.74 23.20
N VAL A 290 -7.62 5.96 21.89
CA VAL A 290 -8.68 6.55 21.05
C VAL A 290 -9.94 5.69 21.12
N THR A 291 -9.79 4.37 21.02
CA THR A 291 -10.91 3.42 21.09
C THR A 291 -11.62 3.45 22.44
N LYS A 292 -10.86 3.45 23.55
CA LYS A 292 -11.42 3.57 24.89
C LYS A 292 -12.12 4.90 25.13
N GLN A 293 -11.58 6.01 24.61
CA GLN A 293 -12.24 7.31 24.69
C GLN A 293 -13.55 7.33 23.90
N ALA A 294 -13.55 6.75 22.69
CA ALA A 294 -14.75 6.60 21.88
C ALA A 294 -15.81 5.74 22.58
N GLU A 295 -15.39 4.63 23.20
CA GLU A 295 -16.27 3.73 23.94
C GLU A 295 -16.88 4.41 25.18
N ASN A 296 -16.07 5.09 25.98
CA ASN A 296 -16.54 5.83 27.16
C ASN A 296 -17.59 6.87 26.78
N HIS A 297 -17.33 7.64 25.71
CA HIS A 297 -18.30 8.62 25.22
C HIS A 297 -19.64 7.96 24.83
N ARG A 298 -19.60 6.82 24.12
CA ARG A 298 -20.81 6.07 23.75
C ARG A 298 -21.56 5.55 24.98
N ARG A 299 -20.85 5.08 26.01
CA ARG A 299 -21.47 4.62 27.26
C ARG A 299 -22.22 5.75 27.97
N ASP A 300 -21.63 6.93 28.03
CA ASP A 300 -22.21 8.11 28.71
C ASP A 300 -23.44 8.68 27.95
N HIS A 301 -23.53 8.49 26.63
CA HIS A 301 -24.57 9.08 25.78
C HIS A 301 -25.62 8.06 25.27
N GLY A 302 -25.74 6.90 25.93
CA GLY A 302 -26.80 5.93 25.64
C GLY A 302 -26.61 5.15 24.33
N GLY A 303 -25.36 4.87 23.94
CA GLY A 303 -24.96 4.01 22.83
C GLY A 303 -24.51 4.74 21.57
N ALA A 304 -24.26 3.98 20.49
CA ALA A 304 -23.83 4.50 19.19
C ALA A 304 -25.00 5.13 18.41
N LYS A 305 -25.56 6.23 18.93
CA LYS A 305 -26.61 7.02 18.26
C LYS A 305 -26.05 8.19 17.47
N THR A 306 -24.94 8.75 17.94
CA THR A 306 -24.22 9.87 17.35
C THR A 306 -22.75 9.51 17.15
N GLY A 307 -22.09 10.18 16.21
CA GLY A 307 -20.66 10.02 16.00
C GLY A 307 -19.82 10.42 17.22
N PRO A 308 -18.52 10.10 17.21
CA PRO A 308 -17.62 10.38 18.31
C PRO A 308 -17.41 11.90 18.46
N PRO A 309 -16.99 12.37 19.65
CA PRO A 309 -16.76 13.77 19.88
C PRO A 309 -15.55 14.24 19.06
N GLY A 310 -15.55 15.52 18.68
CA GLY A 310 -14.55 16.06 17.74
C GLY A 310 -13.09 15.87 18.19
N ASN A 311 -12.83 15.83 19.50
CA ASN A 311 -11.51 15.56 20.05
C ASN A 311 -11.02 14.12 19.79
N VAL A 312 -11.90 13.12 19.87
CA VAL A 312 -11.57 11.72 19.59
C VAL A 312 -11.30 11.54 18.09
N THR A 313 -12.14 12.11 17.24
CA THR A 313 -11.93 12.11 15.78
C THR A 313 -10.63 12.82 15.41
N ALA A 314 -10.36 14.00 15.99
CA ALA A 314 -9.10 14.71 15.77
C ALA A 314 -7.88 13.92 16.26
N GLY A 315 -8.00 13.22 17.39
CA GLY A 315 -6.99 12.30 17.89
C GLY A 315 -6.69 11.18 16.89
N ALA A 316 -7.73 10.51 16.38
CA ALA A 316 -7.58 9.47 15.36
C ALA A 316 -6.90 10.01 14.09
N LEU A 317 -7.38 11.14 13.54
CA LEU A 317 -6.80 11.77 12.34
C LEU A 317 -5.33 12.17 12.55
N THR A 318 -4.98 12.63 13.76
CA THR A 318 -3.60 12.94 14.12
C THR A 318 -2.72 11.69 14.11
N LEU A 319 -3.22 10.55 14.60
CA LEU A 319 -2.49 9.28 14.53
C LEU A 319 -2.21 8.87 13.08
N PHE A 320 -3.23 8.93 12.21
CA PHE A 320 -3.04 8.67 10.78
C PHE A 320 -1.96 9.58 10.17
N ALA A 321 -2.04 10.89 10.42
CA ALA A 321 -1.06 11.85 9.89
C ALA A 321 0.36 11.53 10.37
N VAL A 322 0.56 11.30 11.68
CA VAL A 322 1.87 10.98 12.26
C VAL A 322 2.43 9.67 11.70
N LEU A 323 1.59 8.67 11.45
CA LEU A 323 1.98 7.40 10.82
C LEU A 323 2.59 7.58 9.41
N GLY A 324 2.35 8.70 8.73
CA GLY A 324 3.01 9.00 7.46
C GLY A 324 4.54 9.08 7.59
N ILE A 325 5.06 9.48 8.76
CA ILE A 325 6.50 9.57 9.04
C ILE A 325 7.19 8.19 8.99
N PRO A 326 6.81 7.20 9.85
CA PRO A 326 7.42 5.88 9.80
C PRO A 326 7.15 5.14 8.49
N GLN A 327 6.05 5.44 7.80
CA GLN A 327 5.73 4.81 6.52
C GLN A 327 6.70 5.26 5.41
N ALA A 328 7.00 6.56 5.32
CA ALA A 328 8.00 7.08 4.37
C ALA A 328 9.37 6.42 4.53
N ILE A 329 9.76 6.17 5.78
CA ILE A 329 11.03 5.49 6.12
C ILE A 329 10.98 4.01 5.76
N THR A 330 9.87 3.33 6.07
CA THR A 330 9.64 1.91 5.75
C THR A 330 9.77 1.64 4.26
N PHE A 331 9.30 2.55 3.41
CA PHE A 331 9.39 2.40 1.95
C PHE A 331 10.76 2.78 1.36
N SER A 332 11.66 3.39 2.14
CA SER A 332 12.93 3.92 1.62
C SER A 332 14.15 3.20 2.19
N ILE A 333 14.26 3.12 3.52
CA ILE A 333 15.50 2.68 4.19
C ILE A 333 15.82 1.19 3.94
N PRO A 334 14.88 0.24 4.05
CA PRO A 334 15.19 -1.18 3.85
C PRO A 334 15.77 -1.46 2.46
N PHE A 335 15.20 -0.85 1.42
CA PHE A 335 15.67 -1.00 0.04
C PHE A 335 17.03 -0.37 -0.19
N ALA A 336 17.27 0.80 0.41
CA ALA A 336 18.58 1.43 0.35
C ALA A 336 19.66 0.59 1.06
N LEU A 337 19.37 0.05 2.25
CA LEU A 337 20.29 -0.83 2.99
C LEU A 337 20.53 -2.14 2.23
N ALA A 338 19.49 -2.75 1.65
CA ALA A 338 19.64 -3.95 0.82
C ALA A 338 20.54 -3.67 -0.38
N SER A 339 20.36 -2.52 -1.05
CA SER A 339 21.23 -2.12 -2.15
C SER A 339 22.70 -1.99 -1.72
N ILE A 340 22.96 -1.34 -0.57
CA ILE A 340 24.32 -1.12 -0.05
C ILE A 340 24.97 -2.44 0.38
N PHE A 341 24.22 -3.34 1.02
CA PHE A 341 24.76 -4.63 1.44
C PHE A 341 24.94 -5.59 0.24
N SER A 342 24.10 -5.45 -0.79
CA SER A 342 24.19 -6.27 -2.01
C SER A 342 25.37 -5.91 -2.91
N SER A 343 25.77 -4.63 -2.97
CA SER A 343 26.89 -4.18 -3.81
C SER A 343 28.23 -4.78 -3.38
N ASN A 344 28.32 -5.28 -2.15
CA ASN A 344 29.50 -5.90 -1.57
C ASN A 344 29.41 -7.44 -1.51
N SER A 345 28.37 -8.05 -2.09
CA SER A 345 28.16 -9.51 -2.13
C SER A 345 28.09 -10.01 -3.58
N GLY A 346 28.50 -11.25 -3.82
CA GLY A 346 28.45 -11.86 -5.16
C GLY A 346 27.03 -12.06 -5.70
N ALA A 347 26.01 -12.02 -4.84
CA ALA A 347 24.61 -12.00 -5.23
C ALA A 347 24.24 -10.64 -5.84
N GLY A 348 23.89 -10.62 -7.13
CA GLY A 348 23.52 -9.39 -7.84
C GLY A 348 22.44 -8.57 -7.14
N GLN A 349 22.47 -7.25 -7.33
CA GLN A 349 21.57 -6.29 -6.68
C GLN A 349 20.08 -6.64 -6.85
N GLY A 350 19.67 -7.11 -8.04
CA GLY A 350 18.29 -7.49 -8.33
C GLY A 350 17.80 -8.70 -7.52
N LEU A 351 18.66 -9.68 -7.28
CA LEU A 351 18.34 -10.87 -6.50
C LEU A 351 18.17 -10.53 -5.01
N SER A 352 19.03 -9.65 -4.49
CA SER A 352 18.93 -9.15 -3.11
C SER A 352 17.64 -8.34 -2.87
N LEU A 353 17.23 -7.51 -3.84
CA LEU A 353 15.96 -6.80 -3.80
C LEU A 353 14.75 -7.76 -3.86
N GLY A 354 14.84 -8.82 -4.67
CA GLY A 354 13.83 -9.87 -4.72
C GLY A 354 13.67 -10.60 -3.38
N VAL A 355 14.77 -10.93 -2.71
CA VAL A 355 14.74 -11.55 -1.38
C VAL A 355 14.19 -10.58 -0.32
N LEU A 356 14.49 -9.29 -0.40
CA LEU A 356 13.89 -8.29 0.49
C LEU A 356 12.36 -8.26 0.36
N ASN A 357 11.81 -8.36 -0.85
CA ASN A 357 10.36 -8.42 -1.05
C ASN A 357 9.73 -9.67 -0.42
N LEU A 358 10.45 -10.81 -0.34
CA LEU A 358 9.95 -11.99 0.38
C LEU A 358 9.79 -11.72 1.89
N ALA A 359 10.67 -10.91 2.47
CA ALA A 359 10.53 -10.46 3.86
C ALA A 359 9.34 -9.51 4.08
N ILE A 360 8.63 -9.11 3.01
CA ILE A 360 7.41 -8.29 3.07
C ILE A 360 6.20 -9.18 2.85
N VAL A 361 6.21 -9.96 1.77
CA VAL A 361 5.08 -10.80 1.34
C VAL A 361 4.81 -11.94 2.33
N VAL A 362 5.84 -12.56 2.92
CA VAL A 362 5.61 -13.66 3.87
C VAL A 362 4.86 -13.17 5.13
N PRO A 363 5.29 -12.10 5.81
CA PRO A 363 4.49 -11.46 6.85
C PRO A 363 3.08 -11.09 6.42
N GLN A 364 2.90 -10.58 5.20
CA GLN A 364 1.58 -10.22 4.65
C GLN A 364 0.65 -11.42 4.70
N MET A 365 1.08 -12.54 4.14
CA MET A 365 0.28 -13.76 4.10
C MET A 365 -0.08 -14.26 5.51
N VAL A 366 0.88 -14.20 6.45
CA VAL A 366 0.65 -14.62 7.84
C VAL A 366 -0.39 -13.73 8.51
N VAL A 367 -0.26 -12.40 8.39
CA VAL A 367 -1.20 -11.46 9.03
C VAL A 367 -2.56 -11.46 8.34
N SER A 368 -2.62 -11.54 7.01
CA SER A 368 -3.89 -11.58 6.27
C SER A 368 -4.71 -12.84 6.56
N VAL A 369 -4.06 -14.00 6.74
CA VAL A 369 -4.75 -15.25 7.08
C VAL A 369 -5.04 -15.34 8.58
N GLY A 370 -4.10 -14.89 9.42
CA GLY A 370 -4.16 -15.05 10.87
C GLY A 370 -4.88 -13.93 11.62
N GLY A 371 -4.99 -12.72 11.03
CA GLY A 371 -5.47 -11.52 11.71
C GLY A 371 -6.91 -11.65 12.22
N GLY A 372 -7.84 -12.03 11.35
CA GLY A 372 -9.25 -12.22 11.75
C GLY A 372 -9.43 -13.25 12.87
N PRO A 373 -8.95 -14.50 12.70
CA PRO A 373 -9.03 -15.51 13.76
C PRO A 373 -8.32 -15.08 15.06
N PHE A 374 -7.21 -14.34 14.96
CA PHE A 374 -6.50 -13.80 16.12
C PHE A 374 -7.37 -12.78 16.86
N ASP A 375 -7.98 -11.84 16.15
CA ASP A 375 -8.85 -10.85 16.77
C ASP A 375 -10.08 -11.50 17.43
N GLU A 376 -10.68 -12.52 16.82
CA GLU A 376 -11.80 -13.28 17.40
C GLU A 376 -11.45 -13.91 18.76
N ILE A 377 -10.22 -14.43 18.93
CA ILE A 377 -9.76 -15.01 20.22
C ILE A 377 -9.80 -13.97 21.36
N PHE A 378 -9.61 -12.69 21.04
CA PHE A 378 -9.59 -11.60 22.02
C PHE A 378 -10.91 -10.82 22.10
N GLY A 379 -12.00 -11.38 21.56
CA GLY A 379 -13.33 -10.77 21.61
C GLY A 379 -13.71 -9.95 20.37
N GLY A 380 -12.93 -10.05 19.29
CA GLY A 380 -13.16 -9.40 18.00
C GLY A 380 -12.66 -7.96 17.92
N GLY A 381 -13.03 -7.30 16.83
CA GLY A 381 -12.55 -5.95 16.49
C GLY A 381 -11.13 -5.96 15.93
N ASN A 382 -10.48 -4.81 15.90
CA ASN A 382 -9.19 -4.60 15.24
C ASN A 382 -8.03 -4.31 16.22
N ILE A 383 -8.37 -4.06 17.49
CA ILE A 383 -7.41 -3.65 18.53
C ILE A 383 -6.37 -4.72 18.87
N PRO A 384 -6.70 -6.02 19.01
CA PRO A 384 -5.70 -7.03 19.32
C PRO A 384 -4.60 -7.09 18.26
N ALA A 385 -4.96 -7.08 16.97
CA ALA A 385 -4.00 -7.02 15.88
C ALA A 385 -3.14 -5.74 15.90
N PHE A 386 -3.71 -4.58 16.26
CA PHE A 386 -2.93 -3.34 16.42
C PHE A 386 -1.95 -3.39 17.59
N VAL A 387 -2.32 -4.02 18.70
CA VAL A 387 -1.44 -4.21 19.86
C VAL A 387 -0.29 -5.16 19.51
N LEU A 388 -0.57 -6.27 18.80
CA LEU A 388 0.46 -7.16 18.28
C LEU A 388 1.41 -6.38 17.34
N GLY A 389 0.85 -5.53 16.48
CA GLY A 389 1.64 -4.68 15.62
C GLY A 389 2.51 -3.67 16.39
N ALA A 390 1.99 -3.08 17.47
CA ALA A 390 2.76 -2.19 18.34
C ALA A 390 3.97 -2.89 18.98
N ILE A 391 3.78 -4.13 19.45
CA ILE A 391 4.86 -4.96 20.01
C ILE A 391 5.89 -5.30 18.92
N ALA A 392 5.43 -5.73 17.74
CA ALA A 392 6.31 -6.05 16.62
C ALA A 392 7.13 -4.83 16.17
N ALA A 393 6.53 -3.64 16.13
CA ALA A 393 7.21 -2.38 15.83
C ALA A 393 8.28 -2.05 16.88
N ALA A 394 7.99 -2.19 18.17
CA ALA A 394 8.95 -1.94 19.23
C ALA A 394 10.14 -2.92 19.16
N VAL A 395 9.88 -4.22 18.94
CA VAL A 395 10.93 -5.23 18.74
C VAL A 395 11.76 -4.92 17.49
N SER A 396 11.11 -4.56 16.38
CA SER A 396 11.80 -4.14 15.15
C SER A 396 12.68 -2.91 15.39
N GLY A 397 12.21 -1.93 16.16
CA GLY A 397 12.99 -0.75 16.55
C GLY A 397 14.23 -1.11 17.37
N ILE A 398 14.10 -1.99 18.37
CA ILE A 398 15.23 -2.47 19.18
C ILE A 398 16.24 -3.21 18.30
N LEU A 399 15.79 -4.13 17.45
CA LEU A 399 16.66 -4.90 16.55
C LEU A 399 17.33 -4.00 15.51
N ALA A 400 16.62 -2.99 14.99
CA ALA A 400 17.22 -1.99 14.11
C ALA A 400 18.37 -1.27 14.80
N LEU A 401 18.23 -0.86 16.06
CA LEU A 401 19.27 -0.14 16.81
C LEU A 401 20.42 -1.03 17.31
N THR A 402 20.17 -2.31 17.54
CA THR A 402 21.17 -3.21 18.15
C THR A 402 21.88 -4.07 17.10
N VAL A 403 21.16 -4.59 16.12
CA VAL A 403 21.62 -5.67 15.24
C VAL A 403 22.00 -5.18 13.85
N LEU A 404 21.39 -4.11 13.32
CA LEU A 404 21.78 -3.60 12.00
C LEU A 404 23.20 -3.00 12.02
N PRO A 405 24.04 -3.29 11.01
CA PRO A 405 25.33 -2.66 10.89
C PRO A 405 25.19 -1.24 10.33
N SER A 406 26.03 -0.32 10.80
CA SER A 406 26.10 1.02 10.23
C SER A 406 26.70 0.94 8.82
N PRO A 407 26.12 1.63 7.82
CA PRO A 407 26.73 1.75 6.51
C PRO A 407 28.14 2.37 6.59
N PRO A 408 29.06 2.03 5.68
CA PRO A 408 30.35 2.70 5.56
C PRO A 408 30.20 4.23 5.39
N PRO A 409 31.16 5.05 5.87
CA PRO A 409 31.12 6.51 5.72
C PRO A 409 30.98 6.98 4.26
N ASP A 410 31.52 6.19 3.32
CA ASP A 410 31.58 6.51 1.88
C ASP A 410 30.40 5.92 1.09
N ALA A 411 29.40 5.33 1.77
CA ALA A 411 28.25 4.75 1.10
C ALA A 411 27.45 5.85 0.38
N PRO A 412 27.02 5.62 -0.89
CA PRO A 412 26.24 6.61 -1.63
C PRO A 412 24.97 6.96 -0.86
N ALA A 413 24.64 8.26 -0.85
CA ALA A 413 23.49 8.80 -0.13
C ALA A 413 22.20 7.99 -0.36
N PHE A 414 21.37 7.88 0.69
CA PHE A 414 20.08 7.19 0.67
C PHE A 414 19.21 7.71 -0.47
N LYS A 415 19.18 6.99 -1.58
CA LYS A 415 18.28 7.32 -2.69
C LYS A 415 16.92 6.77 -2.34
N THR A 416 15.97 7.67 -2.09
CA THR A 416 14.55 7.37 -2.01
C THR A 416 14.10 6.79 -3.35
N GLY A 417 14.04 5.46 -3.45
CA GLY A 417 13.13 4.83 -4.38
C GLY A 417 11.76 4.88 -3.74
N ALA A 418 10.83 5.68 -4.26
CA ALA A 418 9.43 5.51 -3.89
C ALA A 418 8.98 4.15 -4.42
N MET A 419 9.01 3.15 -3.56
CA MET A 419 8.32 1.91 -3.78
C MET A 419 6.88 2.14 -3.36
N GLY A 420 6.03 2.43 -4.34
CA GLY A 420 4.59 2.28 -4.15
C GLY A 420 4.30 0.82 -3.87
N PHE A 421 4.04 0.48 -2.61
CA PHE A 421 3.34 -0.74 -2.29
C PHE A 421 1.86 -0.51 -2.55
N HIS A 422 1.25 -1.52 -3.19
CA HIS A 422 -0.18 -1.60 -3.46
C HIS A 422 -0.96 -1.85 -2.19
#